data_AF-A0A7C9NZ43-F1
#
_entry.id   AF-A0A7C9NZ43-F1
#
_cell.length_a   1.000
_cell.length_b   1.000
_cell.length_c   1.000
_cell.angle_alpha   90.00
_cell.angle_beta   90.00
_cell.angle_gamma   90.00
#
_symmetry.space_group_name_H-M   'P 1'
#
loop_
_entity.id
_entity.type
_entity.pdbx_description
1 polymer ?
#
loop_
_entity_poly.entity_id
_entity_poly.type
_entity_poly.pdbx_seq_one_letter_code
_entity_poly.pdbx_strand_id
1 'polypeptide(L)'
;MRERVGTDGGASALRCAAVSLACPGGRALCMPSDGAREGGADLAAAAVPVALAAHLFAQRALRRGAYVVWQLSRLQEGLVAVLAAGGMATRDFRRSLLMYFCLFSIVGHWMEVGFCLLVKWGVLLGTYDPASAVWRNLLNPFPIYGVGMVACALVLFPALAKIRRTVGGFGLALLLSFALNTLVCSGLELGLGLLQNQPDPSGVYPLWDYTSMPFNFMGQICLQNSLAFGAVSSLMAWVAFPVLHMAYLRLPEHVKRICATVVATLFLLAGCLYAV
;
A
#
# COMPACT_ATOMS: atom_id res chain seq x y z
N MET A 1 42.12 58.17 -14.69
CA MET A 1 41.08 58.36 -15.73
C MET A 1 41.48 57.51 -16.93
N ARG A 2 41.22 56.20 -16.87
CA ARG A 2 41.53 55.21 -17.94
C ARG A 2 41.13 53.79 -17.52
N GLU A 3 40.71 53.02 -18.54
CA GLU A 3 40.92 51.58 -18.79
C GLU A 3 40.15 50.47 -18.04
N ARG A 4 39.61 49.56 -18.88
CA ARG A 4 39.56 48.07 -18.91
C ARG A 4 39.31 47.25 -17.62
N VAL A 5 38.90 46.00 -17.90
CA VAL A 5 38.92 44.79 -17.04
C VAL A 5 37.68 44.72 -16.13
N GLY A 6 36.95 43.63 -15.96
CA GLY A 6 37.14 42.20 -16.24
C GLY A 6 36.58 41.42 -15.04
N THR A 7 36.12 40.20 -15.32
CA THR A 7 36.12 39.02 -14.43
C THR A 7 35.22 38.93 -13.19
N ASP A 8 34.42 37.85 -13.21
CA ASP A 8 34.29 36.78 -12.20
C ASP A 8 33.19 36.78 -11.11
N GLY A 9 32.57 35.61 -11.00
CA GLY A 9 31.87 35.09 -9.82
C GLY A 9 30.47 34.54 -10.15
N GLY A 10 30.17 33.25 -10.09
CA GLY A 10 30.92 32.09 -9.67
C GLY A 10 29.97 30.88 -9.67
N ALA A 11 30.40 29.76 -10.23
CA ALA A 11 29.79 28.45 -9.97
C ALA A 11 30.87 27.37 -10.16
N SER A 12 31.59 27.17 -9.06
CA SER A 12 32.28 25.96 -8.61
C SER A 12 32.09 24.71 -9.49
N ALA A 13 33.00 24.50 -10.45
CA ALA A 13 33.25 23.17 -11.00
C ALA A 13 34.31 22.49 -10.13
N LEU A 14 33.86 21.53 -9.32
CA LEU A 14 34.71 20.66 -8.54
C LEU A 14 35.72 19.94 -9.44
N ARG A 15 36.98 20.06 -9.02
CA ARG A 15 38.08 19.16 -9.34
C ARG A 15 37.66 17.72 -9.06
N CYS A 16 37.70 16.86 -10.06
CA CYS A 16 37.96 15.44 -9.85
C CYS A 16 39.37 15.16 -10.34
N ALA A 17 40.20 14.73 -9.39
CA ALA A 17 41.60 14.42 -9.57
C ALA A 17 41.76 13.24 -10.54
N ALA A 18 42.55 13.47 -11.59
CA ALA A 18 43.17 12.40 -12.36
C ALA A 18 44.30 11.81 -11.51
N VAL A 19 44.11 10.59 -11.01
CA VAL A 19 45.20 9.80 -10.44
C VAL A 19 46.06 9.32 -11.61
N SER A 20 47.19 10.00 -11.79
CA SER A 20 48.25 9.64 -12.70
C SER A 20 49.08 8.53 -12.07
N LEU A 21 48.93 7.30 -12.54
CA LEU A 21 49.85 6.20 -12.25
C LEU A 21 50.93 6.20 -13.33
N ALA A 22 52.02 6.92 -13.06
CA ALA A 22 53.26 6.80 -13.80
C ALA A 22 53.94 5.47 -13.45
N CYS A 23 54.20 4.64 -14.46
CA CYS A 23 55.07 3.47 -14.35
C CYS A 23 56.47 3.86 -14.86
N PRO A 24 57.56 3.65 -14.09
CA PRO A 24 58.92 3.96 -14.54
C PRO A 24 59.57 2.73 -15.19
N GLY A 25 60.00 2.86 -16.44
CA GLY A 25 61.01 1.97 -17.03
C GLY A 25 60.71 1.40 -18.41
N GLY A 26 61.58 1.69 -19.36
CA GLY A 26 62.09 0.67 -20.30
C GLY A 26 61.38 0.45 -21.63
N ARG A 27 61.87 1.15 -22.67
CA ARG A 27 62.02 0.74 -24.10
C ARG A 27 60.79 0.33 -24.93
N ALA A 28 60.69 1.08 -26.04
CA ALA A 28 59.83 0.99 -27.22
C ALA A 28 59.57 -0.41 -27.81
N LEU A 29 58.33 -0.59 -28.26
CA LEU A 29 57.95 -1.47 -29.37
C LEU A 29 57.10 -0.64 -30.34
N CYS A 30 57.65 -0.35 -31.52
CA CYS A 30 56.88 0.16 -32.65
C CYS A 30 56.16 -1.00 -33.35
N MET A 31 54.88 -0.82 -33.69
CA MET A 31 54.09 -1.37 -34.82
C MET A 31 52.59 -1.37 -34.45
N PRO A 32 51.65 -1.38 -35.40
CA PRO A 32 51.44 -0.50 -36.55
C PRO A 32 50.25 0.45 -36.31
N SER A 33 50.23 1.56 -37.03
CA SER A 33 49.09 2.48 -37.11
C SER A 33 47.97 1.86 -37.92
N ASP A 34 47.04 1.13 -37.31
CA ASP A 34 45.71 0.83 -37.88
C ASP A 34 44.80 0.24 -36.80
N GLY A 35 43.62 0.82 -36.57
CA GLY A 35 42.54 0.14 -35.81
C GLY A 35 41.88 0.89 -34.64
N ALA A 36 42.22 2.14 -34.35
CA ALA A 36 41.60 2.90 -33.26
C ALA A 36 40.53 3.89 -33.76
N ARG A 37 39.47 3.42 -34.43
CA ARG A 37 38.32 4.31 -34.73
C ARG A 37 36.94 3.68 -34.86
N GLU A 38 36.78 2.37 -34.65
CA GLU A 38 35.46 1.71 -34.88
C GLU A 38 34.72 1.32 -33.59
N GLY A 39 35.39 1.07 -32.45
CA GLY A 39 34.70 0.56 -31.25
C GLY A 39 33.87 1.58 -30.42
N GLY A 40 34.09 2.89 -30.60
CA GLY A 40 33.41 3.93 -29.80
C GLY A 40 32.10 4.44 -30.39
N ALA A 41 31.96 4.38 -31.72
CA ALA A 41 30.77 4.85 -32.42
C ALA A 41 29.60 3.84 -32.29
N ASP A 42 29.90 2.54 -32.28
CA ASP A 42 28.90 1.48 -32.20
C ASP A 42 28.25 1.37 -30.81
N LEU A 43 28.99 1.61 -29.72
CA LEU A 43 28.40 1.67 -28.38
C LEU A 43 27.48 2.89 -28.20
N ALA A 44 27.85 4.04 -28.76
CA ALA A 44 27.03 5.25 -28.71
C ALA A 44 25.78 5.12 -29.60
N ALA A 45 25.91 4.50 -30.78
CA ALA A 45 24.80 4.25 -31.70
C ALA A 45 23.80 3.21 -31.17
N ALA A 46 24.24 2.23 -30.37
CA ALA A 46 23.36 1.28 -29.68
C ALA A 46 22.72 1.84 -28.40
N ALA A 47 23.34 2.83 -27.74
CA ALA A 47 22.81 3.45 -26.52
C ALA A 47 21.57 4.33 -26.78
N VAL A 48 21.51 5.04 -27.91
CA VAL A 48 20.38 5.89 -28.31
C VAL A 48 19.05 5.12 -28.46
N PRO A 49 18.97 3.99 -29.19
CA PRO A 49 17.73 3.23 -29.31
C PRO A 49 17.30 2.57 -28.00
N VAL A 50 18.25 2.15 -27.14
CA VAL A 50 17.92 1.60 -25.80
C VAL A 50 17.35 2.69 -24.89
N ALA A 51 17.96 3.87 -24.84
CA ALA A 51 17.47 5.00 -24.06
C ALA A 51 16.10 5.49 -24.56
N LEU A 52 15.89 5.53 -25.88
CA LEU A 52 14.59 5.88 -26.48
C LEU A 52 13.53 4.81 -26.17
N ALA A 53 13.87 3.53 -26.28
CA ALA A 53 12.95 2.44 -25.93
C ALA A 53 12.56 2.48 -24.44
N ALA A 54 13.53 2.71 -23.55
CA ALA A 54 13.28 2.89 -22.12
C ALA A 54 12.40 4.13 -21.85
N HIS A 55 12.64 5.25 -22.53
CA HIS A 55 11.83 6.46 -22.41
C HIS A 55 10.40 6.25 -22.91
N LEU A 56 10.20 5.59 -24.06
CA LEU A 56 8.87 5.27 -24.60
C LEU A 56 8.12 4.26 -23.73
N PHE A 57 8.82 3.28 -23.17
CA PHE A 57 8.26 2.34 -22.20
C PHE A 57 7.82 3.07 -20.94
N ALA A 58 8.67 3.94 -20.38
CA ALA A 58 8.34 4.77 -19.23
C ALA A 58 7.15 5.69 -19.51
N GLN A 59 7.09 6.35 -20.68
CA GLN A 59 5.94 7.17 -21.08
C GLN A 59 4.66 6.34 -21.23
N ARG A 60 4.72 5.14 -21.80
CA ARG A 60 3.56 4.24 -21.88
C ARG A 60 3.10 3.81 -20.50
N ALA A 61 4.02 3.47 -19.60
CA ALA A 61 3.71 3.12 -18.22
C ALA A 61 3.04 4.29 -17.49
N LEU A 62 3.58 5.52 -17.63
CA LEU A 62 3.00 6.73 -17.06
C LEU A 62 1.60 7.02 -17.61
N ARG A 63 1.39 6.92 -18.93
CA ARG A 63 0.06 7.13 -19.53
C ARG A 63 -0.95 6.07 -19.09
N ARG A 64 -0.54 4.80 -18.99
CA ARG A 64 -1.40 3.74 -18.44
C ARG A 64 -1.72 3.98 -16.96
N GLY A 65 -0.74 4.38 -16.16
CA GLY A 65 -0.94 4.74 -14.76
C GLY A 65 -1.92 5.91 -14.62
N ALA A 66 -1.73 6.98 -15.40
CA ALA A 66 -2.62 8.13 -15.42
C ALA A 66 -4.06 7.73 -15.83
N TYR A 67 -4.20 6.84 -16.81
CA TYR A 67 -5.51 6.33 -17.24
C TYR A 67 -6.22 5.54 -16.13
N VAL A 68 -5.50 4.65 -15.44
CA VAL A 68 -6.07 3.88 -14.31
C VAL A 68 -6.48 4.81 -13.16
N VAL A 69 -5.61 5.76 -12.79
CA VAL A 69 -5.92 6.75 -11.74
C VAL A 69 -7.13 7.61 -12.13
N TRP A 70 -7.24 7.98 -13.41
CA TRP A 70 -8.39 8.70 -13.93
C TRP A 70 -9.67 7.87 -13.85
N GLN A 71 -9.63 6.60 -14.27
CA GLN A 71 -10.79 5.70 -14.16
C GLN A 71 -11.24 5.51 -12.70
N LEU A 72 -10.29 5.25 -11.79
CA LEU A 72 -10.59 5.14 -10.35
C LEU A 72 -11.19 6.44 -9.81
N SER A 73 -10.65 7.58 -10.21
CA SER A 73 -11.18 8.89 -9.80
C SER A 73 -12.63 9.08 -10.23
N ARG A 74 -12.97 8.74 -11.48
CA ARG A 74 -14.35 8.80 -11.98
C ARG A 74 -15.28 7.86 -11.23
N LEU A 75 -14.81 6.65 -10.93
CA LEU A 75 -15.57 5.66 -10.19
C LEU A 75 -15.86 6.14 -8.76
N GLN A 76 -14.86 6.73 -8.10
CA GLN A 76 -15.02 7.33 -6.78
C GLN A 76 -15.96 8.53 -6.80
N GLU A 77 -15.84 9.45 -7.77
CA GLU A 77 -16.75 10.60 -7.93
C GLU A 77 -18.21 10.15 -8.06
N GLY A 78 -18.46 9.17 -8.94
CA GLY A 78 -19.79 8.59 -9.13
C GLY A 78 -20.34 7.96 -7.85
N LEU A 79 -19.52 7.19 -7.13
CA LEU A 79 -19.93 6.60 -5.87
C LEU A 79 -20.23 7.65 -4.80
N VAL A 80 -19.39 8.68 -4.66
CA VAL A 80 -19.64 9.74 -3.69
C VAL A 80 -20.94 10.47 -4.01
N ALA A 81 -21.26 10.69 -5.29
CA ALA A 81 -22.53 11.28 -5.69
C ALA A 81 -23.72 10.39 -5.28
N VAL A 82 -23.63 9.07 -5.51
CA VAL A 82 -24.65 8.10 -5.07
C VAL A 82 -24.85 8.14 -3.56
N LEU A 83 -23.75 8.13 -2.78
CA LEU A 83 -23.83 8.16 -1.32
C LEU A 83 -24.38 9.49 -0.79
N ALA A 84 -23.99 10.61 -1.40
CA ALA A 84 -24.48 11.95 -1.05
C ALA A 84 -25.97 12.13 -1.36
N ALA A 85 -26.49 11.48 -2.41
CA ALA A 85 -27.91 11.47 -2.76
C ALA A 85 -28.78 10.59 -1.84
N GLY A 86 -28.30 10.27 -0.63
CA GLY A 86 -29.00 9.42 0.33
C GLY A 86 -28.75 7.92 0.15
N GLY A 87 -27.79 7.52 -0.71
CA GLY A 87 -27.43 6.13 -0.95
C GLY A 87 -27.15 5.34 0.34
N MET A 88 -26.58 5.98 1.36
CA MET A 88 -26.29 5.34 2.65
C MET A 88 -27.53 4.85 3.42
N ALA A 89 -28.69 5.50 3.24
CA ALA A 89 -29.93 5.12 3.91
C ALA A 89 -30.67 3.96 3.19
N THR A 90 -30.24 3.64 1.97
CA THR A 90 -30.90 2.61 1.15
C THR A 90 -30.76 1.22 1.78
N ARG A 91 -31.72 0.34 1.49
CA ARG A 91 -31.65 -1.07 1.90
C ARG A 91 -30.46 -1.77 1.24
N ASP A 92 -30.17 -1.42 -0.01
CA ASP A 92 -29.03 -1.94 -0.76
C ASP A 92 -27.70 -1.63 -0.09
N PHE A 93 -27.51 -0.38 0.33
CA PHE A 93 -26.29 -0.01 1.03
C PHE A 93 -26.13 -0.77 2.35
N ARG A 94 -27.17 -0.79 3.19
CA ARG A 94 -27.14 -1.53 4.47
C ARG A 94 -26.89 -3.02 4.29
N ARG A 95 -27.53 -3.64 3.30
CA ARG A 95 -27.30 -5.04 2.95
C ARG A 95 -25.86 -5.27 2.47
N SER A 96 -25.32 -4.38 1.64
CA SER A 96 -23.93 -4.46 1.19
C SER A 96 -22.95 -4.35 2.35
N LEU A 97 -23.21 -3.48 3.33
CA LEU A 97 -22.36 -3.36 4.52
C LEU A 97 -22.35 -4.64 5.35
N LEU A 98 -23.51 -5.26 5.57
CA LEU A 98 -23.59 -6.55 6.26
C LEU A 98 -22.81 -7.63 5.50
N MET A 99 -22.95 -7.69 4.18
CA MET A 99 -22.18 -8.61 3.35
C MET A 99 -20.69 -8.36 3.44
N TYR A 100 -20.25 -7.10 3.39
CA TYR A 100 -18.84 -6.74 3.50
C TYR A 100 -18.29 -7.07 4.87
N PHE A 101 -19.05 -6.82 5.94
CA PHE A 101 -18.68 -7.25 7.29
C PHE A 101 -18.42 -8.77 7.34
N CYS A 102 -19.39 -9.58 6.89
CA CYS A 102 -19.27 -11.03 6.92
C CYS A 102 -18.11 -11.54 6.05
N LEU A 103 -18.00 -11.06 4.81
CA LEU A 103 -16.96 -11.47 3.87
C LEU A 103 -15.56 -11.08 4.38
N PHE A 104 -15.37 -9.83 4.78
CA PHE A 104 -14.06 -9.33 5.19
C PHE A 104 -13.63 -9.80 6.56
N SER A 105 -14.55 -10.31 7.38
CA SER A 105 -14.16 -11.03 8.61
C SER A 105 -13.40 -12.32 8.29
N ILE A 106 -13.71 -13.00 7.19
CA ILE A 106 -12.98 -14.19 6.74
C ILE A 106 -11.75 -13.78 5.93
N VAL A 107 -11.88 -12.83 5.01
CA VAL A 107 -10.72 -12.34 4.22
C VAL A 107 -9.64 -11.75 5.11
N GLY A 108 -10.01 -11.12 6.23
CA GLY A 108 -9.08 -10.62 7.23
C GLY A 108 -8.18 -11.69 7.84
N HIS A 109 -8.71 -12.90 8.06
CA HIS A 109 -7.90 -14.03 8.48
C HIS A 109 -6.80 -14.38 7.46
N TRP A 110 -7.14 -14.38 6.17
CA TRP A 110 -6.16 -14.61 5.11
C TRP A 110 -5.14 -13.48 4.97
N MET A 111 -5.54 -12.23 5.27
CA MET A 111 -4.62 -11.12 5.37
C MET A 111 -3.59 -11.37 6.48
N GLU A 112 -4.03 -11.84 7.65
CA GLU A 112 -3.17 -12.18 8.78
C GLU A 112 -2.20 -13.32 8.43
N VAL A 113 -2.68 -14.39 7.77
CA VAL A 113 -1.83 -15.45 7.23
C VAL A 113 -0.74 -14.87 6.32
N GLY A 114 -1.12 -13.97 5.42
CA GLY A 114 -0.18 -13.27 4.54
C GLY A 114 0.86 -12.46 5.34
N PHE A 115 0.43 -11.74 6.37
CA PHE A 115 1.31 -10.98 7.25
C PHE A 115 2.31 -11.90 7.98
N CYS A 116 1.84 -12.99 8.57
CA CYS A 116 2.71 -13.98 9.23
C CYS A 116 3.71 -14.63 8.26
N LEU A 117 3.34 -14.85 6.99
CA LEU A 117 4.25 -15.35 5.96
C LEU A 117 5.34 -14.33 5.63
N LEU A 118 5.01 -13.03 5.56
CA LEU A 118 5.99 -11.97 5.36
C LEU A 118 6.99 -11.88 6.53
N VAL A 119 6.53 -12.08 7.76
CA VAL A 119 7.41 -12.19 8.94
C VAL A 119 8.29 -13.44 8.85
N LYS A 120 7.72 -14.59 8.50
CA LYS A 120 8.46 -15.85 8.32
C LYS A 120 9.60 -15.73 7.29
N TRP A 121 9.37 -14.99 6.21
CA TRP A 121 10.37 -14.76 5.16
C TRP A 121 11.33 -13.60 5.46
N GLY A 122 11.23 -12.98 6.64
CA GLY A 122 12.10 -11.88 7.05
C GLY A 122 11.87 -10.58 6.29
N VAL A 123 10.72 -10.43 5.62
CA VAL A 123 10.33 -9.19 4.93
C VAL A 123 9.83 -8.16 5.94
N LEU A 124 9.11 -8.62 6.97
CA LEU A 124 8.62 -7.80 8.07
C LEU A 124 9.24 -8.26 9.39
N LEU A 125 9.50 -7.31 10.28
CA LEU A 125 9.92 -7.64 11.65
C LEU A 125 8.72 -8.21 12.41
N GLY A 126 8.95 -9.17 13.30
CA GLY A 126 7.91 -9.73 14.15
C GLY A 126 8.27 -11.12 14.66
N THR A 127 7.37 -11.67 15.45
CA THR A 127 7.45 -13.04 15.96
C THR A 127 6.61 -13.96 15.08
N TYR A 128 7.21 -15.07 14.63
CA TYR A 128 6.50 -16.11 13.90
C TYR A 128 6.25 -17.29 14.85
N ASP A 129 4.98 -17.58 15.11
CA ASP A 129 4.58 -18.77 15.84
C ASP A 129 3.92 -19.80 14.89
N PRO A 130 4.58 -20.94 14.62
CA PRO A 130 3.99 -22.02 13.82
C PRO A 130 2.82 -22.73 14.53
N ALA A 131 2.71 -22.62 15.85
CA ALA A 131 1.62 -23.19 16.64
C ALA A 131 0.41 -22.24 16.77
N SER A 132 0.47 -21.05 16.17
CA SER A 132 -0.62 -20.08 16.20
C SER A 132 -1.91 -20.65 15.62
N ALA A 133 -3.04 -20.25 16.21
CA ALA A 133 -4.38 -20.65 15.77
C ALA A 133 -4.68 -20.24 14.32
N VAL A 134 -3.95 -19.24 13.80
CA VAL A 134 -4.04 -18.75 12.41
C VAL A 134 -3.79 -19.89 11.39
N TRP A 135 -2.93 -20.86 11.71
CA TRP A 135 -2.61 -21.96 10.78
C TRP A 135 -3.62 -23.10 10.80
N ARG A 136 -4.30 -23.31 11.94
CA ARG A 136 -5.24 -24.42 12.12
C ARG A 136 -6.64 -24.06 11.64
N ASN A 137 -7.05 -22.81 11.81
CA ASN A 137 -8.44 -22.40 11.64
C ASN A 137 -8.61 -21.48 10.42
N LEU A 138 -8.35 -22.01 9.22
CA LEU A 138 -8.28 -21.24 7.96
C LEU A 138 -9.54 -20.43 7.60
N LEU A 139 -10.69 -20.81 8.16
CA LEU A 139 -11.97 -20.11 7.93
C LEU A 139 -12.47 -19.39 9.18
N ASN A 140 -11.64 -19.22 10.21
CA ASN A 140 -12.05 -18.55 11.43
C ASN A 140 -12.43 -17.10 11.12
N PRO A 141 -13.70 -16.70 11.33
CA PRO A 141 -14.07 -15.32 11.11
C PRO A 141 -13.40 -14.47 12.19
N PHE A 142 -12.66 -13.44 11.77
CA PHE A 142 -12.12 -12.40 12.64
C PHE A 142 -12.97 -11.13 12.47
N PRO A 143 -13.99 -10.91 13.33
CA PRO A 143 -14.98 -9.85 13.13
C PRO A 143 -14.39 -8.45 13.01
N ILE A 144 -13.22 -8.22 13.63
CA ILE A 144 -12.54 -6.92 13.55
C ILE A 144 -12.22 -6.51 12.12
N TYR A 145 -11.77 -7.41 11.25
CA TYR A 145 -11.46 -7.02 9.87
C TYR A 145 -12.74 -6.68 9.10
N GLY A 146 -13.87 -7.33 9.44
CA GLY A 146 -15.20 -6.91 9.00
C GLY A 146 -15.57 -5.51 9.49
N VAL A 147 -15.35 -5.20 10.76
CA VAL A 147 -15.52 -3.84 11.32
C VAL A 147 -14.62 -2.84 10.60
N GLY A 148 -13.36 -3.19 10.33
CA GLY A 148 -12.41 -2.37 9.58
C GLY A 148 -12.90 -2.05 8.17
N MET A 149 -13.49 -3.02 7.47
CA MET A 149 -14.10 -2.80 6.16
C MET A 149 -15.33 -1.87 6.25
N VAL A 150 -16.17 -2.04 7.26
CA VAL A 150 -17.33 -1.14 7.49
C VAL A 150 -16.85 0.27 7.83
N ALA A 151 -15.80 0.42 8.64
CA ALA A 151 -15.17 1.70 8.93
C ALA A 151 -14.57 2.34 7.66
N CYS A 152 -13.98 1.53 6.77
CA CYS A 152 -13.53 2.01 5.46
C CYS A 152 -14.70 2.61 4.65
N ALA A 153 -15.85 1.93 4.62
CA ALA A 153 -17.02 2.38 3.88
C ALA A 153 -17.70 3.63 4.47
N LEU A 154 -17.85 3.68 5.79
CA LEU A 154 -18.63 4.70 6.49
C LEU A 154 -17.82 5.93 6.91
N VAL A 155 -16.52 5.76 7.18
CA VAL A 155 -15.66 6.82 7.75
C VAL A 155 -14.57 7.20 6.77
N LEU A 156 -13.73 6.24 6.37
CA LEU A 156 -12.50 6.55 5.64
C LEU A 156 -12.77 6.96 4.20
N PHE A 157 -13.73 6.32 3.52
CA PHE A 157 -14.09 6.68 2.15
C PHE A 157 -14.72 8.09 2.06
N PRO A 158 -15.71 8.47 2.90
CA PRO A 158 -16.19 9.85 2.94
C PRO A 158 -15.10 10.87 3.33
N ALA A 159 -14.25 10.54 4.30
CA ALA A 159 -13.14 11.40 4.71
C ALA A 159 -12.13 11.60 3.57
N LEU A 160 -11.77 10.54 2.86
CA LEU A 160 -10.95 10.58 1.66
C LEU A 160 -11.58 11.50 0.59
N ALA A 161 -12.87 11.33 0.32
CA ALA A 161 -13.57 12.17 -0.66
C ALA A 161 -13.56 13.65 -0.27
N LYS A 162 -13.63 13.96 1.04
CA LYS A 162 -13.48 15.33 1.56
C LYS A 162 -12.05 15.84 1.34
N ILE A 163 -11.03 15.09 1.74
CA ILE A 163 -9.60 15.44 1.57
C ILE A 163 -9.31 15.74 0.09
N ARG A 164 -9.76 14.88 -0.83
CA ARG A 164 -9.54 15.08 -2.28
C ARG A 164 -10.17 16.36 -2.83
N ARG A 165 -11.29 16.81 -2.26
CA ARG A 165 -11.93 18.08 -2.68
C ARG A 165 -11.22 19.30 -2.11
N THR A 166 -10.68 19.17 -0.90
CA THR A 166 -9.98 20.26 -0.22
C THR A 166 -8.55 20.46 -0.75
N VAL A 167 -7.92 19.37 -1.21
CA VAL A 167 -6.51 19.36 -1.60
C VAL A 167 -6.36 19.20 -3.12
N GLY A 168 -5.69 20.15 -3.77
CA GLY A 168 -5.54 20.17 -5.24
C GLY A 168 -4.59 19.13 -5.85
N GLY A 169 -3.96 18.27 -5.05
CA GLY A 169 -2.94 17.31 -5.50
C GLY A 169 -3.24 15.87 -5.09
N PHE A 170 -3.20 14.93 -6.05
CA PHE A 170 -3.42 13.50 -5.81
C PHE A 170 -2.44 12.92 -4.78
N GLY A 171 -1.14 13.24 -4.91
CA GLY A 171 -0.11 12.72 -3.99
C GLY A 171 -0.32 13.20 -2.55
N LEU A 172 -0.67 14.46 -2.35
CA LEU A 172 -0.96 15.00 -1.02
C LEU A 172 -2.26 14.43 -0.44
N ALA A 173 -3.30 14.26 -1.27
CA ALA A 173 -4.53 13.59 -0.83
C ALA A 173 -4.27 12.13 -0.43
N LEU A 174 -3.43 11.42 -1.18
CA LEU A 174 -3.01 10.05 -0.84
C LEU A 174 -2.28 10.02 0.50
N LEU A 175 -1.27 10.89 0.70
CA LEU A 175 -0.51 10.97 1.94
C LEU A 175 -1.40 11.30 3.15
N LEU A 176 -2.25 12.31 3.03
CA LEU A 176 -3.15 12.70 4.13
C LEU A 176 -4.18 11.62 4.44
N SER A 177 -4.73 10.97 3.41
CA SER A 177 -5.64 9.85 3.61
C SER A 177 -4.94 8.64 4.24
N PHE A 178 -3.70 8.36 3.83
CA PHE A 178 -2.89 7.29 4.42
C PHE A 178 -2.59 7.56 5.90
N ALA A 179 -2.22 8.79 6.25
CA ALA A 179 -2.01 9.18 7.63
C ALA A 179 -3.31 9.01 8.46
N LEU A 180 -4.45 9.48 7.94
CA LEU A 180 -5.74 9.29 8.61
C LEU A 180 -6.10 7.81 8.78
N ASN A 181 -5.94 7.00 7.73
CA ASN A 181 -6.20 5.56 7.76
C ASN A 181 -5.31 4.87 8.80
N THR A 182 -4.02 5.20 8.82
CA THR A 182 -3.05 4.70 9.80
C THR A 182 -3.48 5.02 11.23
N LEU A 183 -3.91 6.26 11.49
CA LEU A 183 -4.39 6.68 12.80
C LEU A 183 -5.65 5.93 13.23
N VAL A 184 -6.64 5.80 12.34
CA VAL A 184 -7.89 5.07 12.64
C VAL A 184 -7.62 3.59 12.87
N CYS A 185 -6.81 2.94 12.03
CA CYS A 185 -6.43 1.55 12.21
C CYS A 185 -5.66 1.34 13.53
N SER A 186 -4.70 2.21 13.84
CA SER A 186 -3.95 2.14 15.10
C SER A 186 -4.85 2.31 16.32
N GLY A 187 -5.86 3.20 16.23
CA GLY A 187 -6.86 3.36 17.30
C GLY A 187 -7.73 2.13 17.50
N LEU A 188 -8.14 1.47 16.41
CA LEU A 188 -8.90 0.21 16.47
C LEU A 188 -8.06 -0.93 17.04
N GLU A 189 -6.81 -1.08 16.59
CA GLU A 189 -5.88 -2.10 17.07
C GLU A 189 -5.56 -1.89 18.55
N LEU A 190 -5.27 -0.66 18.97
CA LEU A 190 -5.04 -0.33 20.37
C LEU A 190 -6.29 -0.59 21.22
N GLY A 191 -7.47 -0.17 20.75
CA GLY A 191 -8.73 -0.41 21.45
C GLY A 191 -9.00 -1.90 21.66
N LEU A 192 -8.76 -2.73 20.64
CA LEU A 192 -8.86 -4.18 20.79
C LEU A 192 -7.79 -4.75 21.70
N GLY A 193 -6.57 -4.28 21.59
CA GLY A 193 -5.47 -4.70 22.44
C GLY A 193 -5.81 -4.49 23.92
N LEU A 194 -6.39 -3.32 24.23
CA LEU A 194 -6.86 -2.97 25.57
C LEU A 194 -8.06 -3.81 26.05
N LEU A 195 -8.91 -4.29 25.14
CA LEU A 195 -10.09 -5.07 25.48
C LEU A 195 -9.85 -6.58 25.54
N GLN A 196 -8.93 -7.12 24.74
CA GLN A 196 -8.82 -8.57 24.47
C GLN A 196 -7.41 -9.12 24.59
N ASN A 197 -6.37 -8.31 24.39
CA ASN A 197 -4.97 -8.74 24.42
C ASN A 197 -4.28 -8.21 25.68
N GLN A 198 -4.89 -8.40 26.85
CA GLN A 198 -4.25 -7.97 28.11
C GLN A 198 -3.25 -9.03 28.56
N PRO A 199 -2.05 -8.63 29.05
CA PRO A 199 -1.07 -9.57 29.53
C PRO A 199 -1.58 -10.29 30.78
N ASP A 200 -1.20 -11.55 30.93
CA ASP A 200 -1.45 -12.31 32.15
C ASP A 200 -0.56 -11.81 33.33
N PRO A 201 -0.71 -12.33 34.55
CA PRO A 201 0.14 -11.94 35.68
C PRO A 201 1.64 -12.19 35.47
N SER A 202 2.02 -13.03 34.51
CA SER A 202 3.41 -13.26 34.12
C SER A 202 3.92 -12.29 33.05
N GLY A 203 3.07 -11.37 32.59
CA GLY A 203 3.40 -10.37 31.58
C GLY A 203 3.28 -10.88 30.15
N VAL A 204 2.71 -12.07 29.93
CA VAL A 204 2.61 -12.69 28.60
C VAL A 204 1.29 -12.30 27.95
N TYR A 205 1.39 -11.76 26.73
CA TYR A 205 0.22 -11.41 25.92
C TYR A 205 -0.39 -12.64 25.25
N PRO A 206 -1.73 -12.77 25.22
CA PRO A 206 -2.39 -13.97 24.71
C PRO A 206 -2.47 -14.03 23.18
N LEU A 207 -2.48 -12.91 22.46
CA LEU A 207 -2.70 -12.87 21.01
C LEU A 207 -1.46 -12.37 20.24
N TRP A 208 -0.90 -11.23 20.62
CA TRP A 208 0.31 -10.68 20.01
C TRP A 208 1.10 -9.84 21.03
N ASP A 209 2.41 -9.73 20.84
CA ASP A 209 3.28 -8.92 21.68
C ASP A 209 4.23 -8.09 20.81
N TYR A 210 4.09 -6.77 20.86
CA TYR A 210 4.97 -5.83 20.16
C TYR A 210 5.95 -5.11 21.06
N THR A 211 6.17 -5.56 22.31
CA THR A 211 7.05 -4.89 23.27
C THR A 211 8.48 -4.74 22.75
N SER A 212 8.96 -5.69 21.94
CA SER A 212 10.27 -5.69 21.31
C SER A 212 10.35 -4.89 20.00
N MET A 213 9.22 -4.35 19.52
CA MET A 213 9.13 -3.69 18.22
C MET A 213 9.42 -2.18 18.32
N PRO A 214 9.99 -1.56 17.28
CA PRO A 214 10.24 -0.12 17.26
C PRO A 214 8.97 0.72 17.37
N PHE A 215 9.02 1.79 18.16
CA PHE A 215 7.91 2.71 18.41
C PHE A 215 6.63 1.98 18.85
N ASN A 216 6.78 0.98 19.71
CA ASN A 216 5.62 0.32 20.29
C ASN A 216 4.93 1.21 21.33
N PHE A 217 3.64 0.96 21.54
CA PHE A 217 2.85 1.56 22.59
C PHE A 217 2.09 0.48 23.35
N MET A 218 2.39 0.33 24.64
CA MET A 218 1.81 -0.65 25.56
C MET A 218 1.92 -2.12 25.10
N GLY A 219 2.88 -2.44 24.23
CA GLY A 219 2.97 -3.75 23.59
C GLY A 219 1.81 -4.08 22.62
N GLN A 220 0.84 -3.18 22.45
CA GLN A 220 -0.39 -3.42 21.68
C GLN A 220 -0.30 -3.00 20.23
N ILE A 221 0.38 -1.88 19.96
CA ILE A 221 0.58 -1.36 18.60
C ILE A 221 2.06 -1.03 18.40
N CYS A 222 2.53 -1.05 17.16
CA CYS A 222 3.86 -0.58 16.78
C CYS A 222 3.83 0.09 15.41
N LEU A 223 4.82 0.95 15.14
CA LEU A 223 4.83 1.77 13.92
C LEU A 223 4.77 0.92 12.63
N GLN A 224 5.49 -0.19 12.57
CA GLN A 224 5.49 -1.06 11.38
C GLN A 224 4.09 -1.58 11.07
N ASN A 225 3.39 -2.12 12.09
CA ASN A 225 2.08 -2.73 11.90
C ASN A 225 1.01 -1.66 11.67
N SER A 226 1.09 -0.53 12.37
CA SER A 226 0.26 0.65 12.10
C SER A 226 0.36 1.09 10.64
N LEU A 227 1.58 1.19 10.08
CA LEU A 227 1.79 1.55 8.68
C LEU A 227 1.28 0.47 7.72
N ALA A 228 1.45 -0.81 8.05
CA ALA A 228 0.94 -1.92 7.25
C ALA A 228 -0.60 -1.89 7.19
N PHE A 229 -1.28 -1.75 8.33
CA PHE A 229 -2.74 -1.58 8.37
C PHE A 229 -3.20 -0.31 7.67
N GLY A 230 -2.46 0.80 7.81
CA GLY A 230 -2.70 2.04 7.07
C GLY A 230 -2.63 1.84 5.56
N ALA A 231 -1.67 1.05 5.07
CA ALA A 231 -1.52 0.74 3.65
C ALA A 231 -2.66 -0.13 3.14
N VAL A 232 -3.02 -1.19 3.87
CA VAL A 232 -4.16 -2.06 3.53
C VAL A 232 -5.46 -1.28 3.55
N SER A 233 -5.71 -0.48 4.59
CA SER A 233 -6.91 0.36 4.67
C SER A 233 -6.96 1.39 3.54
N SER A 234 -5.82 1.95 3.14
CA SER A 234 -5.75 2.83 1.97
C SER A 234 -6.13 2.10 0.69
N LEU A 235 -5.64 0.89 0.47
CA LEU A 235 -6.08 0.06 -0.65
C LEU A 235 -7.59 -0.22 -0.59
N MET A 236 -8.12 -0.53 0.59
CA MET A 236 -9.54 -0.79 0.78
C MET A 236 -10.41 0.43 0.49
N ALA A 237 -10.06 1.60 1.03
CA ALA A 237 -10.82 2.84 0.83
C ALA A 237 -10.69 3.39 -0.59
N TRP A 238 -9.49 3.35 -1.18
CA TRP A 238 -9.25 3.91 -2.51
C TRP A 238 -9.72 3.00 -3.65
N VAL A 239 -9.63 1.69 -3.48
CA VAL A 239 -9.81 0.75 -4.60
C VAL A 239 -10.91 -0.27 -4.29
N ALA A 240 -10.75 -1.06 -3.23
CA ALA A 240 -11.62 -2.22 -3.02
C ALA A 240 -13.07 -1.81 -2.78
N PHE A 241 -13.34 -0.94 -1.81
CA PHE A 241 -14.68 -0.47 -1.50
C PHE A 241 -15.39 0.14 -2.72
N PRO A 242 -14.81 1.14 -3.42
CA PRO A 242 -15.52 1.77 -4.51
C PRO A 242 -15.80 0.78 -5.66
N VAL A 243 -14.83 -0.08 -6.00
CA VAL A 243 -15.01 -1.11 -7.04
C VAL A 243 -16.09 -2.12 -6.64
N LEU A 244 -16.01 -2.67 -5.43
CA LEU A 244 -16.95 -3.66 -4.93
C LEU A 244 -18.37 -3.09 -4.83
N HIS A 245 -18.51 -1.88 -4.32
CA HIS A 245 -19.83 -1.26 -4.17
C HIS A 245 -20.45 -0.90 -5.51
N MET A 246 -19.68 -0.37 -6.46
CA MET A 246 -20.21 -0.13 -7.81
C MET A 246 -20.56 -1.44 -8.54
N ALA A 247 -19.79 -2.51 -8.35
CA ALA A 247 -20.14 -3.83 -8.87
C ALA A 247 -21.43 -4.35 -8.23
N TYR A 248 -21.57 -4.21 -6.91
CA TYR A 248 -22.76 -4.59 -6.17
C TYR A 248 -24.01 -3.88 -6.67
N LEU A 249 -23.94 -2.56 -6.89
CA LEU A 249 -25.07 -1.77 -7.38
C LEU A 249 -25.57 -2.21 -8.77
N ARG A 250 -24.68 -2.78 -9.60
CA ARG A 250 -25.02 -3.30 -10.93
C ARG A 250 -25.72 -4.67 -10.89
N LEU A 251 -25.67 -5.38 -9.76
CA LEU A 251 -26.31 -6.68 -9.66
C LEU A 251 -27.83 -6.55 -9.66
N PRO A 252 -28.56 -7.47 -10.32
CA PRO A 252 -30.00 -7.53 -10.20
C PRO A 252 -30.40 -7.96 -8.77
N GLU A 253 -31.59 -7.55 -8.34
CA GLU A 253 -32.02 -7.70 -6.93
C GLU A 253 -32.01 -9.15 -6.44
N HIS A 254 -32.37 -10.11 -7.30
CA HIS A 254 -32.35 -11.53 -6.95
C HIS A 254 -30.92 -12.02 -6.64
N VAL A 255 -29.92 -11.61 -7.42
CA VAL A 255 -28.51 -11.96 -7.17
C VAL A 255 -28.03 -11.32 -5.87
N LYS A 256 -28.34 -10.04 -5.62
CA LYS A 256 -27.97 -9.37 -4.36
C LYS A 256 -28.51 -10.12 -3.14
N ARG A 257 -29.76 -10.62 -3.21
CA ARG A 257 -30.36 -11.44 -2.14
C ARG A 257 -29.65 -12.77 -1.96
N ILE A 258 -29.41 -13.50 -3.05
CA ILE A 258 -28.71 -14.80 -3.00
C ILE A 258 -27.31 -14.63 -2.40
N CYS A 259 -26.53 -13.66 -2.89
CA CYS A 259 -25.20 -13.38 -2.37
C CYS A 259 -25.25 -13.01 -0.88
N ALA A 260 -26.20 -12.17 -0.46
CA ALA A 260 -26.35 -11.80 0.93
C ALA A 260 -26.63 -13.01 1.83
N THR A 261 -27.56 -13.87 1.42
CA THR A 261 -27.89 -15.09 2.15
C THR A 261 -26.70 -16.03 2.22
N VAL A 262 -26.05 -16.33 1.09
CA VAL A 262 -24.90 -17.25 1.04
C VAL A 262 -23.76 -16.74 1.92
N VAL A 263 -23.38 -15.46 1.80
CA VAL A 263 -22.28 -14.89 2.59
C VAL A 263 -22.61 -14.89 4.09
N ALA A 264 -23.84 -14.53 4.47
CA ALA A 264 -24.26 -14.56 5.86
C ALA A 264 -24.28 -15.99 6.42
N THR A 265 -24.83 -16.95 5.67
CA THR A 265 -24.85 -18.36 6.08
C THR A 265 -23.45 -18.93 6.23
N LEU A 266 -22.54 -18.68 5.28
CA LEU A 266 -21.14 -19.11 5.39
C LEU A 266 -20.45 -18.51 6.62
N PHE A 267 -20.67 -17.22 6.88
CA PHE A 267 -20.13 -16.56 8.07
C PHE A 267 -20.65 -17.16 9.37
N LEU A 268 -21.96 -17.43 9.46
CA LEU A 268 -22.56 -18.07 10.62
C LEU A 268 -22.06 -19.51 10.81
N LEU A 269 -21.98 -20.29 9.73
CA LEU A 269 -21.44 -21.65 9.78
C LEU A 269 -19.97 -21.66 10.22
N ALA A 270 -19.16 -20.76 9.68
CA ALA A 270 -17.78 -20.60 10.11
C ALA A 270 -17.70 -20.19 11.60
N GLY A 271 -18.52 -19.24 12.04
CA GLY A 271 -18.61 -18.86 13.45
C GLY A 271 -18.98 -20.05 14.34
N CYS A 272 -19.99 -20.84 13.96
CA CYS A 272 -20.38 -22.04 14.71
C CYS A 272 -19.31 -23.13 14.72
N LEU A 273 -18.51 -23.26 13.64
CA LEU A 273 -17.45 -24.26 13.56
C LEU A 273 -16.27 -23.94 14.50
N TYR A 274 -15.96 -22.67 14.70
CA TYR A 274 -14.78 -22.23 15.46
C TYR A 274 -15.09 -21.61 16.83
N ALA A 275 -16.36 -21.42 17.18
CA ALA A 275 -16.81 -20.97 18.50
C ALA A 275 -17.07 -22.12 19.49
N VAL A 276 -16.86 -23.37 19.07
CA VAL A 276 -16.89 -24.59 19.92
C VAL A 276 -15.46 -24.98 20.28
#